data_AF-A0A2V7WYF6-F1
#
_entry.id   AF-A0A2V7WYF6-F1
#
_cell.length_a   1.000
_cell.length_b   1.000
_cell.length_c   1.000
_cell.angle_alpha   90.00
_cell.angle_beta   90.00
_cell.angle_gamma   90.00
#
_symmetry.space_group_name_H-M   'P 1'
#
loop_
_entity.id
_entity.type
_entity.pdbx_description
1 polymer ?
#
loop_
_entity_poly.entity_id
_entity_poly.type
_entity_poly.pdbx_seq_one_letter_code
_entity_poly.pdbx_strand_id
1 'polypeptide(L)'
;NPSAGIDALRLRDGRFLLVYNPTAQGRDKLEVAVSPDGKAWRRAVVLEDAPGEYSYPAAIQSRDGLVHVTYTWQRKRIKHVVLDPARIP
;
A
#
# COMPACT_ATOMS: atom_id res chain seq x y z
N ASN A 1 -9.91 -7.29 0.48
CA ASN A 1 -9.48 -7.14 -0.91
C ASN A 1 -10.57 -7.65 -1.86
N PRO A 2 -11.33 -6.75 -2.50
CA PRO A 2 -12.41 -7.07 -3.44
C PRO A 2 -11.87 -7.30 -4.87
N SER A 3 -10.94 -8.23 -5.02
CA SER A 3 -10.28 -8.57 -6.29
C SER A 3 -9.59 -7.37 -6.99
N ALA A 4 -8.98 -6.46 -6.22
CA ALA A 4 -8.42 -5.18 -6.69
C ALA A 4 -6.89 -5.19 -6.90
N GLY A 5 -6.26 -6.36 -6.81
CA GLY A 5 -4.81 -6.49 -6.75
C GLY A 5 -4.25 -6.14 -5.37
N ILE A 6 -3.06 -6.68 -5.08
CA ILE A 6 -2.22 -6.28 -3.96
C ILE A 6 -0.79 -6.22 -4.46
N ASP A 7 0.05 -5.48 -3.76
CA ASP A 7 1.49 -5.59 -3.94
C ASP A 7 2.19 -5.63 -2.58
N ALA A 8 3.24 -6.43 -2.47
CA ALA A 8 3.98 -6.62 -1.25
C ALA A 8 5.48 -6.69 -1.51
N LEU A 9 6.27 -6.05 -0.66
CA LEU A 9 7.72 -6.11 -0.71
C LEU A 9 8.32 -6.32 0.68
N ARG A 10 9.52 -6.90 0.71
CA ARG A 10 10.37 -6.89 1.90
C ARG A 10 11.18 -5.59 1.92
N LEU A 11 11.04 -4.84 3.00
CA LEU A 11 11.83 -3.64 3.28
C LEU A 11 13.28 -4.02 3.63
N ARG A 12 14.20 -3.10 3.40
CA ARG A 12 15.62 -3.24 3.75
C ARG A 12 15.88 -3.50 5.23
N ASP A 13 15.00 -3.01 6.10
CA ASP A 13 15.06 -3.25 7.55
C ASP A 13 14.51 -4.63 7.97
N GLY A 14 14.13 -5.46 6.99
CA GLY A 14 13.70 -6.83 7.19
C GLY A 14 12.18 -6.99 7.34
N ARG A 15 11.43 -5.92 7.60
CA ARG A 15 9.96 -5.95 7.68
C ARG A 15 9.35 -6.17 6.29
N PHE A 16 8.08 -6.51 6.24
CA PHE A 16 7.27 -6.63 5.04
C PHE A 16 6.25 -5.50 4.97
N LEU A 17 6.03 -4.97 3.77
CA LEU A 17 5.02 -3.96 3.48
C LEU A 17 4.02 -4.53 2.48
N LEU A 18 2.73 -4.31 2.71
CA LEU A 18 1.62 -4.73 1.85
C LEU A 18 0.74 -3.53 1.53
N VAL A 19 0.51 -3.26 0.24
CA VAL A 19 -0.48 -2.27 -0.23
C VAL A 19 -1.73 -3.01 -0.70
N TYR A 20 -2.88 -2.69 -0.12
CA TYR A 20 -4.12 -3.44 -0.35
C TYR A 20 -5.39 -2.64 -0.05
N ASN A 21 -6.52 -3.10 -0.56
CA ASN A 21 -7.85 -2.64 -0.16
C ASN A 21 -8.36 -3.47 1.05
N PRO A 22 -8.52 -2.88 2.24
CA PRO A 22 -8.89 -3.57 3.49
C PRO A 22 -10.40 -3.80 3.64
N THR A 23 -11.09 -4.06 2.54
CA THR A 23 -12.55 -4.17 2.48
C THR A 23 -12.98 -5.49 1.83
N ALA A 24 -14.13 -6.05 2.22
CA ALA A 24 -14.68 -7.23 1.57
C ALA A 24 -15.32 -6.90 0.21
N GLN A 25 -15.94 -5.73 0.11
CA GLN A 25 -16.49 -5.13 -1.11
C GLN A 25 -16.05 -3.66 -1.20
N GLY A 26 -16.04 -3.09 -2.40
CA GLY A 26 -15.75 -1.67 -2.61
C GLY A 26 -14.26 -1.31 -2.55
N ARG A 27 -13.86 -0.35 -3.38
CA ARG A 27 -12.45 0.05 -3.61
C ARG A 27 -12.20 1.50 -3.16
N ASP A 28 -12.98 1.97 -2.22
CA ASP A 28 -12.97 3.33 -1.64
C ASP A 28 -11.87 3.53 -0.58
N LYS A 29 -11.30 2.43 -0.06
CA LYS A 29 -10.13 2.47 0.83
C LYS A 29 -8.92 1.80 0.20
N LEU A 30 -7.77 2.43 0.29
CA LEU A 30 -6.47 1.86 -0.05
C LEU A 30 -5.48 2.13 1.08
N GLU A 31 -4.81 1.09 1.56
CA GLU A 31 -3.98 1.17 2.76
C GLU A 31 -2.68 0.39 2.63
N VAL A 32 -1.77 0.70 3.54
CA VAL A 32 -0.51 0.00 3.76
C VAL A 32 -0.56 -0.71 5.10
N ALA A 33 -0.26 -2.01 5.10
CA ALA A 33 0.03 -2.79 6.29
C ALA A 33 1.51 -3.15 6.35
N VAL A 34 2.03 -3.36 7.57
CA VAL A 34 3.40 -3.78 7.82
C VAL A 34 3.41 -5.04 8.68
N SER A 35 4.39 -5.90 8.47
CA SER A 35 4.58 -7.13 9.23
C SER A 35 6.06 -7.38 9.52
N PRO A 36 6.44 -7.81 10.74
CA PRO A 36 7.82 -8.20 11.02
C PRO A 36 8.19 -9.56 10.40
N ASP A 37 7.21 -10.41 10.09
CA ASP A 37 7.41 -11.83 9.74
C ASP A 37 6.62 -12.29 8.49
N GLY A 38 5.84 -11.41 7.88
CA GLY A 38 4.95 -11.71 6.76
C GLY A 38 3.68 -12.48 7.15
N LYS A 39 3.43 -12.72 8.44
CA LYS A 39 2.29 -13.49 8.96
C LYS A 39 1.37 -12.63 9.81
N ALA A 40 1.93 -11.86 10.75
CA ALA A 40 1.19 -10.95 11.60
C ALA A 40 1.25 -9.53 11.02
N TRP A 41 0.11 -9.00 10.59
CA TRP A 41 0.02 -7.72 9.89
C TRP A 41 -0.65 -6.67 10.77
N ARG A 42 -0.10 -5.45 10.79
CA ARG A 42 -0.74 -4.27 11.38
C ARG A 42 -0.97 -3.20 10.32
N ARG A 43 -2.09 -2.49 10.42
CA ARG A 43 -2.37 -1.31 9.57
C ARG A 43 -1.38 -0.20 9.94
N ALA A 44 -0.85 0.49 8.93
CA ALA A 44 0.23 1.47 9.12
C ALA A 44 -0.10 2.84 8.49
N VAL A 45 -0.53 2.86 7.23
CA VAL A 45 -0.79 4.11 6.49
C VAL A 45 -2.09 3.98 5.73
N VAL A 46 -2.92 5.02 5.80
CA VAL A 46 -4.09 5.19 4.94
C VAL A 46 -3.67 6.01 3.73
N LEU A 47 -3.78 5.46 2.52
CA LEU A 47 -3.49 6.18 1.29
C LEU A 47 -4.73 6.92 0.77
N GLU A 48 -5.90 6.30 0.92
CA GLU A 48 -7.20 6.83 0.52
C GLU A 48 -8.29 6.32 1.48
N ASP A 49 -9.21 7.21 1.89
CA ASP A 49 -10.37 6.90 2.74
C ASP A 49 -11.57 7.81 2.42
N ALA A 50 -11.91 7.87 1.14
CA ALA A 50 -13.04 8.67 0.65
C ALA A 50 -13.71 7.93 -0.51
N PRO A 51 -15.02 8.17 -0.79
CA PRO A 51 -15.70 7.52 -1.90
C PRO A 51 -14.91 7.60 -3.21
N GLY A 52 -14.69 6.44 -3.84
CA GLY A 52 -13.90 6.36 -5.06
C GLY A 52 -13.52 4.92 -5.43
N GLU A 53 -12.71 4.80 -6.48
CA GLU A 53 -12.13 3.53 -6.91
C GLU A 53 -10.61 3.65 -6.96
N TYR A 54 -9.94 3.02 -6.00
CA TYR A 54 -8.49 2.99 -5.84
C TYR A 54 -8.03 1.54 -5.91
N SER A 55 -7.15 1.20 -6.85
CA SER A 55 -6.85 -0.21 -7.16
C SER A 55 -5.50 -0.40 -7.85
N TYR A 56 -5.09 -1.66 -7.96
CA TYR A 56 -3.90 -2.10 -8.69
C TYR A 56 -2.64 -1.38 -8.23
N PRO A 57 -2.27 -1.51 -6.93
CA PRO A 57 -1.05 -0.92 -6.44
C PRO A 57 0.18 -1.59 -7.07
N ALA A 58 1.26 -0.83 -7.19
CA ALA A 58 2.61 -1.31 -7.41
C ALA A 58 3.56 -0.52 -6.49
N ALA A 59 4.53 -1.18 -5.89
CA ALA A 59 5.41 -0.62 -4.88
C ALA A 59 6.86 -1.08 -5.05
N ILE A 60 7.80 -0.16 -4.84
CA ILE A 60 9.25 -0.42 -4.88
C ILE A 60 9.96 0.41 -3.81
N GLN A 61 10.93 -0.20 -3.12
CA GLN A 61 11.86 0.56 -2.28
C GLN A 61 13.06 1.02 -3.12
N SER A 62 13.20 2.33 -3.21
CA SER A 62 14.22 3.05 -3.95
C SER A 62 15.60 2.98 -3.27
N ARG A 63 16.66 3.42 -3.96
CA ARG A 63 18.04 3.43 -3.44
C ARG A 63 18.22 4.33 -2.23
N ASP A 64 17.47 5.43 -2.18
CA ASP A 64 17.40 6.37 -1.06
C ASP A 64 16.66 5.82 0.17
N GLY A 65 16.11 4.61 0.09
CA GLY A 65 15.41 3.96 1.19
C GLY A 65 13.91 4.28 1.24
N LEU A 66 13.40 5.18 0.41
CA LEU A 66 11.98 5.51 0.36
C LEU A 66 11.18 4.46 -0.41
N VAL A 67 9.91 4.28 -0.05
CA VAL A 67 8.99 3.38 -0.77
C VAL A 67 8.10 4.21 -1.68
N HIS A 68 8.21 3.96 -2.97
CA HIS A 68 7.37 4.57 -4.00
C HIS A 68 6.19 3.65 -4.26
N VAL A 69 4.97 4.19 -4.21
CA VAL A 69 3.75 3.44 -4.50
C VAL A 69 2.99 4.16 -5.61
N THR A 70 2.57 3.42 -6.62
CA THR A 70 1.64 3.87 -7.65
C THR A 70 0.36 3.08 -7.60
N TYR A 71 -0.78 3.69 -7.94
CA TYR A 71 -2.07 3.00 -8.04
C TYR A 71 -3.01 3.73 -8.99
N THR A 72 -4.00 2.99 -9.50
CA THR A 72 -5.11 3.57 -10.26
C THR A 72 -5.99 4.39 -9.33
N TRP A 73 -6.21 5.66 -9.67
CA TRP A 73 -7.05 6.60 -8.94
C TRP A 73 -8.28 6.94 -9.77
N GLN A 74 -9.46 6.58 -9.26
CA GLN A 74 -10.78 6.77 -9.87
C GLN A 74 -10.91 6.25 -11.32
N ARG A 75 -10.07 5.27 -11.72
CA ARG A 75 -9.90 4.81 -13.11
C ARG A 75 -9.60 5.91 -14.14
N LYS A 76 -9.10 7.06 -13.69
CA LYS A 76 -8.83 8.23 -14.53
C LYS A 76 -7.35 8.57 -14.61
N ARG A 77 -6.59 8.23 -13.57
CA ARG A 77 -5.19 8.62 -13.40
C ARG A 77 -4.42 7.53 -12.69
N ILE A 78 -3.09 7.61 -12.78
CA ILE A 78 -2.20 6.93 -11.85
C ILE A 78 -1.74 7.96 -10.82
N LYS A 79 -1.95 7.67 -9.54
CA LYS A 79 -1.42 8.48 -8.44
C LYS A 79 -0.12 7.87 -7.95
N HIS A 80 0.85 8.71 -7.63
CA HIS A 80 2.14 8.33 -7.06
C HIS A 80 2.27 8.94 -5.67
N VAL A 81 2.71 8.13 -4.71
CA VAL A 81 2.99 8.56 -3.33
C VAL A 81 4.34 8.00 -2.89
N VAL A 82 5.00 8.72 -2.00
CA VAL A 82 6.29 8.31 -1.42
C VAL A 82 6.12 8.17 0.09
N LEU A 83 6.54 7.04 0.63
CA LEU A 83 6.48 6.71 2.03
C LEU A 83 7.90 6.60 2.58
N ASP A 84 8.13 7.17 3.75
CA ASP A 84 9.35 6.96 4.52
C ASP A 84 9.16 5.77 5.48
N PRO A 85 9.83 4.63 5.25
CA PRO A 85 9.69 3.45 6.10
C PRO A 85 10.09 3.70 7.57
N ALA A 86 10.96 4.68 7.84
CA ALA A 86 11.36 5.01 9.21
C ALA A 86 10.22 5.63 10.03
N ARG A 87 9.19 6.17 9.36
CA ARG A 87 7.99 6.74 9.98
C ARG A 87 6.84 5.75 10.10
N ILE A 88 7.02 4.54 9.56
CA ILE A 88 6.05 3.46 9.67
C ILE A 88 6.42 2.65 10.91
N PRO A 89 5.51 2.48 11.89
CA PRO A 89 5.79 1.76 13.12
C PRO A 89 6.17 0.31 12.86
#